data_AF-A0A924QQV9-F1
#
_entry.id   AF-A0A924QQV9-F1
#
_cell.length_a   1.000
_cell.length_b   1.000
_cell.length_c   1.000
_cell.angle_alpha   90.00
_cell.angle_beta   90.00
_cell.angle_gamma   90.00
#
_symmetry.space_group_name_H-M   'P 1'
#
loop_
_entity.id
_entity.type
_entity.pdbx_description
1 polymer ?
#
loop_
_entity_poly.entity_id
_entity_poly.type
_entity_poly.pdbx_seq_one_letter_code
_entity_poly.pdbx_strand_id
1 'polypeptide(L)'
;MCCIILCVAFIQKSPTTESDKPTFIPPNQQRIGDSAKGYNYLITGDYLKSGIPYNYYVLLSGKDKNNYLNRTGKNGTVPYGYNVVLGDNKTEVVVPTCLQCHAQEFDGKLYVGLGNTFQDFSNATKSAGFFNSAATKVLQTFSPNQYQASKPIITSFSAVFPYMQTEVQGVNAADRLATLLVAHRDPQTLEWLPKPILDIPNEVVPTDVPAWWLLKKKNAMFYNGFGRGDFGKFLMLSNILTVKDSSEAREVNSHFGDVLAFIKSINPPKYPKEINADLATKGNAIFINTCSKCHGTYGDDGKYPNLLIPASIIKTDSLLFLGNQQNPQFIDWFNKSWFAQGQNPARLEPFNGYIAPPLDGIWITAPYLHNGSVPTLQALLNSKERPQYWKRNFKKPDYDYDKIGWQYETVTIQEKRTTYNTNLPGYRNTGHTFGDKLSDTERKAVIEYLKTL
;
A
#
# COMPACT_ATOMS: atom_id res chain seq x y z
N MET A 1 -37.08 -34.94 -42.30
CA MET A 1 -36.74 -33.51 -42.18
C MET A 1 -35.59 -33.38 -41.19
N CYS A 2 -34.44 -32.94 -41.69
CA CYS A 2 -33.18 -32.81 -40.99
C CYS A 2 -33.17 -31.45 -40.26
N CYS A 3 -32.92 -31.42 -38.95
CA CYS A 3 -32.61 -30.19 -38.23
C CYS A 3 -31.30 -30.39 -37.47
N ILE A 4 -30.21 -30.03 -38.14
CA ILE A 4 -28.88 -29.88 -37.55
C ILE A 4 -28.90 -28.58 -36.75
N ILE A 5 -28.75 -28.68 -35.43
CA ILE A 5 -28.56 -27.53 -34.54
C ILE A 5 -27.10 -27.08 -34.70
N LEU A 6 -26.89 -25.98 -35.42
CA LEU A 6 -25.60 -25.28 -35.47
C LEU A 6 -25.38 -24.56 -34.13
N CYS A 7 -24.58 -25.16 -33.25
CA CYS A 7 -23.92 -24.43 -32.16
C CYS A 7 -22.89 -23.48 -32.77
N VAL A 8 -23.25 -22.22 -32.95
CA VAL A 8 -22.30 -21.15 -33.24
C VAL A 8 -21.58 -20.81 -31.94
N ALA A 9 -20.43 -21.42 -31.71
CA ALA A 9 -19.51 -20.98 -30.67
C ALA A 9 -19.03 -19.57 -31.05
N PHE A 10 -19.44 -18.56 -30.29
CA PHE A 10 -18.78 -17.26 -30.31
C PHE A 10 -17.36 -17.45 -29.78
N ILE A 11 -16.42 -17.66 -30.69
CA ILE A 11 -15.01 -17.46 -30.40
C ILE A 11 -14.85 -15.96 -30.19
N GLN A 12 -14.93 -15.51 -28.93
CA GLN A 12 -14.39 -14.22 -28.55
C GLN A 12 -12.93 -14.23 -28.96
N LYS A 13 -12.62 -13.44 -30.00
CA LYS A 13 -11.26 -13.14 -30.43
C LYS A 13 -10.49 -12.69 -29.19
N SER A 14 -9.58 -13.53 -28.70
CA SER A 14 -8.62 -13.12 -27.68
C SER A 14 -7.87 -11.91 -28.25
N PRO A 15 -7.76 -10.79 -27.52
CA PRO A 15 -7.04 -9.64 -28.01
C PRO A 15 -5.55 -9.98 -27.94
N THR A 16 -4.99 -10.51 -29.02
CA THR A 16 -3.54 -10.57 -29.20
C THR A 16 -3.08 -9.41 -30.07
N THR A 17 -1.97 -8.78 -29.64
CA THR A 17 -1.01 -7.95 -30.40
C THR A 17 -0.94 -6.41 -30.20
N GLU A 18 -1.56 -5.83 -29.16
CA GLU A 18 -1.11 -4.52 -28.62
C GLU A 18 -0.34 -4.61 -27.29
N SER A 19 -0.30 -5.80 -26.67
CA SER A 19 0.06 -5.98 -25.25
C SER A 19 1.55 -6.04 -24.90
N ASP A 20 2.47 -5.81 -25.85
CA ASP A 20 3.91 -6.08 -25.65
C ASP A 20 4.80 -4.83 -25.59
N LYS A 21 4.22 -3.62 -25.53
CA LYS A 21 4.98 -2.38 -25.43
C LYS A 21 4.64 -1.60 -24.15
N PRO A 22 5.64 -0.92 -23.55
CA PRO A 22 5.36 0.04 -22.48
C PRO A 22 4.32 1.08 -22.91
N THR A 23 3.33 1.33 -22.05
CA THR A 23 2.22 2.24 -22.33
C THR A 23 2.33 3.50 -21.47
N PHE A 24 2.31 4.67 -22.10
CA PHE A 24 2.36 5.95 -21.38
C PHE A 24 1.05 6.25 -20.65
N ILE A 25 1.17 6.74 -19.42
CA ILE A 25 0.05 7.23 -18.63
C ILE A 25 0.01 8.76 -18.74
N PRO A 26 -1.05 9.35 -19.32
CA PRO A 26 -1.19 10.80 -19.37
C PRO A 26 -1.35 11.39 -17.96
N PRO A 27 -0.79 12.58 -17.70
CA PRO A 27 -1.00 13.27 -16.44
C PRO A 27 -2.47 13.66 -16.26
N ASN A 28 -2.94 13.67 -15.02
CA ASN A 28 -4.24 14.22 -14.64
C ASN A 28 -4.03 15.39 -13.68
N GLN A 29 -4.69 16.52 -13.94
CA GLN A 29 -4.64 17.67 -13.04
C GLN A 29 -5.16 17.26 -11.65
N GLN A 30 -4.35 17.53 -10.64
CA GLN A 30 -4.68 17.23 -9.25
C GLN A 30 -5.14 18.49 -8.54
N ARG A 31 -5.91 18.32 -7.46
CA ARG A 31 -6.29 19.41 -6.57
C ARG A 31 -5.07 20.13 -6.00
N ILE A 32 -5.21 21.44 -5.83
CA ILE A 32 -4.28 22.27 -5.07
C ILE A 32 -4.72 22.21 -3.60
N GLY A 33 -3.76 22.23 -2.68
CA GLY A 33 -4.01 22.24 -1.25
C GLY A 33 -2.84 22.80 -0.46
N ASP A 34 -3.03 22.91 0.84
CA ASP A 34 -2.08 23.39 1.81
C ASP A 34 -1.40 22.21 2.52
N SER A 35 -0.08 22.07 2.33
CA SER A 35 0.70 20.98 2.91
C SER A 35 0.67 20.96 4.45
N ALA A 36 0.68 22.12 5.11
CA ALA A 36 0.67 22.19 6.57
C ALA A 36 -0.69 21.74 7.13
N LYS A 37 -1.79 22.16 6.50
CA LYS A 37 -3.14 21.68 6.85
C LYS A 37 -3.28 20.18 6.60
N GLY A 38 -2.73 19.69 5.49
CA GLY A 38 -2.74 18.28 5.14
C GLY A 38 -2.02 17.41 6.16
N TYR A 39 -0.83 17.84 6.57
CA TYR A 39 -0.08 17.16 7.63
C TYR A 39 -0.87 17.15 8.94
N ASN A 40 -1.41 18.30 9.35
CA ASN A 40 -2.17 18.39 10.59
C ASN A 40 -3.40 17.48 10.59
N TYR A 41 -4.17 17.46 9.50
CA TYR A 41 -5.34 16.58 9.35
C TYR A 41 -4.94 15.10 9.36
N LEU A 42 -3.81 14.74 8.74
CA LEU A 42 -3.31 13.37 8.76
C LEU A 42 -3.01 12.86 10.18
N ILE A 43 -2.41 13.70 11.03
CA ILE A 43 -1.89 13.29 12.36
C ILE A 43 -2.82 13.59 13.53
N THR A 44 -3.92 14.32 13.32
CA THR A 44 -4.92 14.63 14.36
C THR A 44 -6.38 14.59 13.90
N GLY A 45 -6.64 14.54 12.60
CA GLY A 45 -7.97 14.66 12.01
C GLY A 45 -8.82 13.39 12.09
N ASP A 46 -10.10 13.57 11.80
CA ASP A 46 -11.22 12.66 12.00
C ASP A 46 -11.77 12.06 10.69
N TYR A 47 -10.87 11.64 9.80
CA TYR A 47 -11.27 10.91 8.59
C TYR A 47 -11.80 9.50 8.89
N LEU A 48 -11.75 9.05 10.14
CA LEU A 48 -12.58 7.99 10.69
C LEU A 48 -13.24 8.54 11.95
N LYS A 49 -14.57 8.40 12.07
CA LYS A 49 -15.35 8.89 13.21
C LYS A 49 -15.76 7.77 14.19
N SER A 50 -15.29 6.55 13.97
CA SER A 50 -15.53 5.41 14.85
C SER A 50 -14.24 4.66 15.16
N GLY A 51 -14.02 4.33 16.42
CA GLY A 51 -12.78 3.75 16.92
C GLY A 51 -12.95 3.07 18.27
N ILE A 52 -11.84 2.69 18.88
CA ILE A 52 -11.81 2.12 20.23
C ILE A 52 -11.95 3.27 21.25
N PRO A 53 -12.83 3.22 22.26
CA PRO A 53 -12.94 4.31 23.23
C PRO A 53 -11.60 4.55 23.93
N TYR A 54 -11.17 5.81 24.06
CA TYR A 54 -9.82 6.15 24.49
C TYR A 54 -9.37 5.47 25.79
N ASN A 55 -10.24 5.47 26.82
CA ASN A 55 -9.91 4.85 28.10
C ASN A 55 -9.75 3.32 27.98
N TYR A 56 -10.51 2.66 27.10
CA TYR A 56 -10.38 1.22 26.84
C TYR A 56 -9.11 0.92 26.06
N TYR A 57 -8.77 1.75 25.08
CA TYR A 57 -7.51 1.63 24.34
C TYR A 57 -6.32 1.72 25.28
N VAL A 58 -6.27 2.74 26.14
CA VAL A 58 -5.18 2.94 27.11
C VAL A 58 -5.12 1.83 28.14
N LEU A 59 -6.26 1.32 28.60
CA LEU A 59 -6.31 0.19 29.53
C LEU A 59 -5.66 -1.08 28.94
N LEU A 60 -5.87 -1.34 27.65
CA LEU A 60 -5.40 -2.55 26.96
C LEU A 60 -3.99 -2.42 26.40
N SER A 61 -3.66 -1.25 25.85
CA SER A 61 -2.42 -1.03 25.08
C SER A 61 -1.39 -0.17 25.82
N GLY A 62 -1.78 0.46 26.93
CA GLY A 62 -0.99 1.50 27.57
C GLY A 62 -0.99 2.81 26.78
N LYS A 63 -0.23 3.80 27.29
CA LYS A 63 0.06 5.05 26.57
C LYS A 63 1.36 4.92 25.82
N ASP A 64 1.39 5.41 24.58
CA ASP A 64 2.65 5.63 23.87
C ASP A 64 3.47 6.70 24.58
N LYS A 65 4.78 6.45 24.68
CA LYS A 65 5.75 7.35 25.30
C LYS A 65 6.67 8.02 24.28
N ASN A 66 6.71 7.49 23.05
CA ASN A 66 7.63 7.97 22.03
C ASN A 66 7.15 9.28 21.42
N ASN A 67 5.85 9.39 21.12
CA ASN A 67 5.24 10.56 20.52
C ASN A 67 6.04 11.11 19.32
N TYR A 68 6.43 10.21 18.40
CA TYR A 68 7.30 10.55 17.25
C TYR A 68 6.77 11.71 16.38
N LEU A 69 5.47 11.99 16.43
CA LEU A 69 4.81 13.07 15.68
C LEU A 69 4.75 14.40 16.47
N ASN A 70 5.29 14.46 17.69
CA ASN A 70 5.27 15.62 18.58
C ASN A 70 3.86 16.20 18.80
N ARG A 71 2.87 15.32 19.00
CA ARG A 71 1.48 15.71 19.17
C ARG A 71 1.19 16.14 20.61
N THR A 72 0.22 17.02 20.78
CA THR A 72 -0.27 17.48 22.09
C THR A 72 -1.53 16.72 22.52
N GLY A 73 -1.91 16.86 23.80
CA GLY A 73 -3.12 16.27 24.35
C GLY A 73 -3.14 14.73 24.24
N LYS A 74 -4.33 14.16 24.06
CA LYS A 74 -4.50 12.68 23.96
C LYS A 74 -3.87 12.09 22.70
N ASN A 75 -3.79 12.84 21.61
CA ASN A 75 -3.05 12.44 20.41
C ASN A 75 -1.56 12.19 20.72
N GLY A 76 -0.96 12.94 21.64
CA GLY A 76 0.41 12.70 22.11
C GLY A 76 0.62 11.45 22.96
N THR A 77 -0.44 10.68 23.24
CA THR A 77 -0.40 9.49 24.10
C THR A 77 -0.75 8.19 23.39
N VAL A 78 -0.97 8.24 22.08
CA VAL A 78 -1.20 7.07 21.22
C VAL A 78 -0.11 7.01 20.13
N PRO A 79 0.24 5.82 19.62
CA PRO A 79 1.25 5.69 18.57
C PRO A 79 0.90 6.45 17.29
N TYR A 80 1.88 6.73 16.44
CA TYR A 80 1.71 7.45 15.17
C TYR A 80 0.67 6.83 14.21
N GLY A 81 0.45 5.52 14.32
CA GLY A 81 -0.57 4.79 13.57
C GLY A 81 -2.01 5.02 14.04
N TYR A 82 -2.25 5.91 15.00
CA TYR A 82 -3.56 6.19 15.57
C TYR A 82 -3.76 7.68 15.85
N ASN A 83 -5.00 8.16 15.68
CA ASN A 83 -5.45 9.47 16.16
C ASN A 83 -6.48 9.28 17.27
N VAL A 84 -6.59 10.26 18.17
CA VAL A 84 -7.70 10.40 19.11
C VAL A 84 -8.61 11.51 18.59
N VAL A 85 -9.86 11.17 18.32
CA VAL A 85 -10.86 12.06 17.71
C VAL A 85 -12.19 11.96 18.44
N LEU A 86 -13.10 12.90 18.18
CA LEU A 86 -14.47 12.84 18.68
C LEU A 86 -15.33 12.09 17.67
N GLY A 87 -15.95 10.99 18.09
CA GLY A 87 -17.00 10.35 17.30
C GLY A 87 -18.30 11.16 17.30
N ASP A 88 -19.31 10.69 16.57
CA ASP A 88 -20.59 11.39 16.38
C ASP A 88 -21.29 11.79 17.68
N ASN A 89 -21.22 10.92 18.69
CA ASN A 89 -21.79 11.16 20.02
C ASN A 89 -20.83 11.88 20.98
N LYS A 90 -19.78 12.52 20.45
CA LYS A 90 -18.73 13.24 21.20
C LYS A 90 -17.89 12.36 22.14
N THR A 91 -17.94 11.04 21.98
CA THR A 91 -17.01 10.13 22.67
C THR A 91 -15.64 10.23 22.03
N GLU A 92 -14.59 10.33 22.84
CA GLU A 92 -13.21 10.26 22.37
C GLU A 92 -12.85 8.82 22.01
N VAL A 93 -12.49 8.61 20.75
CA VAL A 93 -12.15 7.31 20.19
C VAL A 93 -10.77 7.33 19.54
N VAL A 94 -10.06 6.22 19.66
CA VAL A 94 -8.78 5.95 19.02
C VAL A 94 -9.06 5.28 17.68
N VAL A 95 -8.68 5.95 16.60
CA VAL A 95 -8.93 5.52 15.22
C VAL A 95 -7.62 5.22 14.50
N PRO A 96 -7.55 4.17 13.67
CA PRO A 96 -6.36 3.87 12.89
C PRO A 96 -6.11 4.96 11.84
N THR A 97 -4.84 5.16 11.48
CA THR A 97 -4.42 6.17 10.50
C THR A 97 -3.76 5.56 9.28
N CYS A 98 -3.64 6.35 8.22
CA CYS A 98 -2.85 5.98 7.03
C CYS A 98 -1.38 5.65 7.40
N LEU A 99 -0.88 6.21 8.50
CA LEU A 99 0.50 6.03 8.97
C LEU A 99 0.77 4.65 9.57
N GLN A 100 -0.26 3.81 9.78
CA GLN A 100 0.00 2.39 10.04
C GLN A 100 0.80 1.78 8.89
N CYS A 101 0.37 2.04 7.65
CA CYS A 101 0.99 1.49 6.44
C CYS A 101 2.06 2.41 5.86
N HIS A 102 1.88 3.72 5.93
CA HIS A 102 2.70 4.69 5.22
C HIS A 102 3.65 5.48 6.13
N ALA A 103 4.00 4.93 7.29
CA ALA A 103 5.15 5.38 8.06
C ALA A 103 5.84 4.20 8.73
N GLN A 104 7.15 4.27 8.84
CA GLN A 104 7.94 3.23 9.49
C GLN A 104 9.01 3.88 10.38
N GLU A 105 9.23 3.28 11.55
CA GLU A 105 10.41 3.58 12.35
C GLU A 105 11.65 2.93 11.71
N PHE A 106 12.73 3.69 11.61
CA PHE A 106 14.02 3.21 11.11
C PHE A 106 15.12 3.95 11.86
N ASP A 107 16.08 3.21 12.43
CA ASP A 107 17.18 3.74 13.26
C ASP A 107 16.71 4.75 14.33
N GLY A 108 15.63 4.42 15.05
CA GLY A 108 15.09 5.22 16.15
C GLY A 108 14.35 6.50 15.72
N LYS A 109 14.06 6.67 14.42
CA LYS A 109 13.31 7.81 13.87
C LYS A 109 12.11 7.34 13.07
N LEU A 110 11.01 8.08 13.16
CA LEU A 110 9.84 7.84 12.32
C LEU A 110 10.01 8.54 10.96
N TYR A 111 9.86 7.80 9.87
CA TYR A 111 9.81 8.35 8.52
C TYR A 111 8.37 8.33 8.00
N VAL A 112 7.72 9.49 7.99
CA VAL A 112 6.42 9.66 7.34
C VAL A 112 6.58 9.55 5.84
N GLY A 113 5.80 8.66 5.22
CA GLY A 113 5.86 8.33 3.81
C GLY A 113 6.72 7.12 3.46
N LEU A 114 7.44 6.52 4.42
CA LEU A 114 8.10 5.23 4.23
C LEU A 114 7.08 4.09 4.43
N GLY A 115 7.06 3.13 3.49
CA GLY A 115 6.22 1.94 3.60
C GLY A 115 6.57 1.10 4.82
N ASN A 116 5.56 0.71 5.60
CA ASN A 116 5.73 -0.08 6.81
C ASN A 116 5.78 -1.57 6.48
N THR A 117 6.97 -2.13 6.60
CA THR A 117 7.24 -3.55 6.36
C THR A 117 7.21 -4.38 7.65
N PHE A 118 6.86 -3.80 8.81
CA PHE A 118 6.79 -4.50 10.09
C PHE A 118 5.38 -4.94 10.49
N GLN A 119 4.35 -4.49 9.77
CA GLN A 119 2.98 -4.89 10.04
C GLN A 119 2.77 -6.40 9.91
N ASP A 120 1.89 -6.93 10.75
CA ASP A 120 1.58 -8.36 10.81
C ASP A 120 0.12 -8.64 10.45
N PHE A 121 -0.16 -8.72 9.16
CA PHE A 121 -1.42 -9.27 8.65
C PHE A 121 -1.46 -10.79 8.71
N SER A 122 -0.34 -11.45 8.99
CA SER A 122 -0.26 -12.91 9.04
C SER A 122 -0.95 -13.50 10.28
N ASN A 123 -1.28 -12.63 11.25
CA ASN A 123 -2.01 -12.94 12.46
C ASN A 123 -3.30 -12.11 12.60
N ALA A 124 -3.91 -11.71 11.47
CA ALA A 124 -5.10 -10.85 11.45
C ALA A 124 -6.27 -11.40 12.30
N THR A 125 -6.41 -12.73 12.38
CA THR A 125 -7.44 -13.41 13.19
C THR A 125 -7.27 -13.18 14.69
N LYS A 126 -6.04 -13.04 15.20
CA LYS A 126 -5.78 -12.66 16.59
C LYS A 126 -6.11 -11.19 16.85
N SER A 127 -5.81 -10.31 15.89
CA SER A 127 -6.17 -8.88 15.94
C SER A 127 -7.69 -8.65 15.90
N ALA A 128 -8.43 -9.53 15.21
CA ALA A 128 -9.89 -9.58 15.28
C ALA A 128 -10.43 -9.90 16.69
N GLY A 129 -9.58 -10.41 17.59
CA GLY A 129 -9.93 -10.74 18.96
C GLY A 129 -10.44 -9.56 19.79
N PHE A 130 -9.99 -8.32 19.53
CA PHE A 130 -10.58 -7.14 20.18
C PHE A 130 -12.04 -6.91 19.72
N PHE A 131 -12.31 -7.20 18.46
CA PHE A 131 -13.64 -7.16 17.84
C PHE A 131 -14.39 -8.49 18.03
N ASN A 132 -13.94 -9.33 18.98
CA ASN A 132 -14.66 -10.54 19.34
C ASN A 132 -15.99 -10.19 20.01
N SER A 133 -16.88 -11.19 20.05
CA SER A 133 -18.20 -11.01 20.65
C SER A 133 -18.15 -10.73 22.16
N ALA A 134 -17.11 -11.15 22.88
CA ALA A 134 -17.06 -11.01 24.34
C ALA A 134 -16.73 -9.57 24.78
N ALA A 135 -15.64 -8.99 24.26
CA ALA A 135 -15.27 -7.59 24.51
C ALA A 135 -16.35 -6.63 24.00
N THR A 136 -16.90 -6.93 22.82
CA THR A 136 -18.05 -6.19 22.25
C THR A 136 -19.27 -6.24 23.18
N LYS A 137 -19.63 -7.41 23.72
CA LYS A 137 -20.73 -7.56 24.68
C LYS A 137 -20.47 -6.82 25.99
N VAL A 138 -19.24 -6.85 26.51
CA VAL A 138 -18.87 -6.08 27.71
C VAL A 138 -19.07 -4.59 27.47
N LEU A 139 -18.55 -4.06 26.35
CA LEU A 139 -18.72 -2.65 26.00
C LEU A 139 -20.20 -2.29 25.81
N GLN A 140 -20.97 -3.15 25.15
CA GLN A 140 -22.39 -2.96 24.92
C GLN A 140 -23.20 -2.91 26.23
N THR A 141 -22.92 -3.81 27.18
CA THR A 141 -23.64 -3.93 28.45
C THR A 141 -23.27 -2.83 29.43
N PHE A 142 -21.98 -2.56 29.61
CA PHE A 142 -21.49 -1.68 30.69
C PHE A 142 -21.18 -0.25 30.22
N SER A 143 -21.09 -0.01 28.92
CA SER A 143 -20.74 1.31 28.37
C SER A 143 -21.46 1.58 27.04
N PRO A 144 -22.81 1.60 27.04
CA PRO A 144 -23.61 1.66 25.81
C PRO A 144 -23.29 2.86 24.92
N ASN A 145 -23.00 4.04 25.50
CA ASN A 145 -22.60 5.22 24.74
C ASN A 145 -21.26 5.01 24.01
N GLN A 146 -20.29 4.39 24.67
CA GLN A 146 -19.00 4.09 24.05
C GLN A 146 -19.13 3.00 22.98
N TYR A 147 -19.99 2.01 23.22
CA TYR A 147 -20.35 1.02 22.21
C TYR A 147 -20.94 1.66 20.95
N GLN A 148 -21.84 2.63 21.07
CA GLN A 148 -22.38 3.33 19.89
C GLN A 148 -21.28 4.07 19.10
N ALA A 149 -20.32 4.69 19.79
CA ALA A 149 -19.17 5.34 19.13
C ALA A 149 -18.27 4.35 18.39
N SER A 150 -18.17 3.11 18.89
CA SER A 150 -17.35 2.05 18.30
C SER A 150 -18.11 1.14 17.32
N LYS A 151 -19.43 1.26 17.22
CA LYS A 151 -20.26 0.31 16.47
C LYS A 151 -19.87 0.23 14.99
N PRO A 152 -19.64 1.34 14.25
CA PRO A 152 -19.19 1.24 12.86
C PRO A 152 -17.87 0.48 12.70
N ILE A 153 -16.83 0.78 13.50
CA ILE A 153 -15.54 0.08 13.39
C ILE A 153 -15.65 -1.39 13.81
N ILE A 154 -16.46 -1.70 14.83
CA ILE A 154 -16.74 -3.09 15.22
C ILE A 154 -17.40 -3.83 14.07
N THR A 155 -18.42 -3.23 13.46
CA THR A 155 -19.17 -3.84 12.36
C THR A 155 -18.27 -4.15 11.17
N SER A 156 -17.48 -3.15 10.73
CA SER A 156 -16.63 -3.34 9.55
C SER A 156 -15.47 -4.30 9.82
N PHE A 157 -14.79 -4.19 10.95
CA PHE A 157 -13.67 -5.07 11.28
C PHE A 157 -14.10 -6.52 11.52
N SER A 158 -15.26 -6.77 12.15
CA SER A 158 -15.82 -8.12 12.28
C SER A 158 -16.15 -8.75 10.92
N ALA A 159 -16.54 -7.94 9.92
CA ALA A 159 -16.82 -8.42 8.57
C ALA A 159 -15.55 -8.68 7.75
N VAL A 160 -14.50 -7.85 7.89
CA VAL A 160 -13.32 -7.94 7.00
C VAL A 160 -12.15 -8.73 7.57
N PHE A 161 -11.81 -8.61 8.86
CA PHE A 161 -10.57 -9.21 9.39
C PHE A 161 -10.44 -10.73 9.24
N PRO A 162 -11.51 -11.54 9.31
CA PRO A 162 -11.41 -12.98 9.04
C PRO A 162 -10.84 -13.31 7.65
N TYR A 163 -10.94 -12.39 6.69
CA TYR A 163 -10.55 -12.55 5.29
C TYR A 163 -9.27 -11.80 4.90
N MET A 164 -8.53 -11.28 5.89
CA MET A 164 -7.35 -10.41 5.71
C MET A 164 -6.01 -11.10 5.94
N GLN A 165 -6.03 -12.37 6.36
CA GLN A 165 -4.82 -13.05 6.82
C GLN A 165 -3.86 -13.34 5.67
N THR A 166 -2.65 -12.77 5.74
CA THR A 166 -1.56 -13.06 4.79
C THR A 166 -0.80 -14.32 5.18
N GLU A 167 -0.09 -14.93 4.23
CA GLU A 167 0.71 -16.12 4.52
C GLU A 167 2.04 -15.83 5.22
N VAL A 168 2.49 -14.56 5.16
CA VAL A 168 3.75 -14.11 5.77
C VAL A 168 3.59 -12.74 6.43
N GLN A 169 4.41 -12.46 7.45
CA GLN A 169 4.50 -11.15 8.13
C GLN A 169 5.29 -10.15 7.25
N GLY A 170 4.94 -8.86 7.35
CA GLY A 170 5.67 -7.76 6.73
C GLY A 170 5.23 -7.39 5.32
N VAL A 171 4.21 -8.07 4.80
CA VAL A 171 3.43 -7.66 3.62
C VAL A 171 2.08 -7.12 4.06
N ASN A 172 1.45 -6.34 3.19
CA ASN A 172 0.18 -5.69 3.42
C ASN A 172 -0.96 -6.39 2.66
N ALA A 173 -2.18 -6.23 3.17
CA ALA A 173 -3.41 -6.71 2.56
C ALA A 173 -4.36 -5.54 2.19
N ALA A 174 -3.83 -4.35 1.89
CA ALA A 174 -4.60 -3.14 1.62
C ALA A 174 -5.59 -3.29 0.44
N ASP A 175 -5.15 -3.84 -0.70
CA ASP A 175 -6.04 -4.09 -1.84
C ASP A 175 -7.16 -5.08 -1.49
N ARG A 176 -6.86 -6.05 -0.63
CA ARG A 176 -7.85 -6.99 -0.08
C ARG A 176 -8.84 -6.28 0.84
N LEU A 177 -8.37 -5.40 1.73
CA LEU A 177 -9.21 -4.59 2.61
C LEU A 177 -10.18 -3.74 1.79
N ALA A 178 -9.70 -3.06 0.75
CA ALA A 178 -10.54 -2.27 -0.14
C ALA A 178 -11.66 -3.12 -0.75
N THR A 179 -11.33 -4.29 -1.31
CA THR A 179 -12.29 -5.21 -1.92
C THR A 179 -13.36 -5.70 -0.92
N LEU A 180 -12.94 -6.05 0.30
CA LEU A 180 -13.86 -6.51 1.35
C LEU A 180 -14.80 -5.40 1.82
N LEU A 181 -14.31 -4.17 1.93
CA LEU A 181 -15.13 -3.06 2.38
C LEU A 181 -16.14 -2.63 1.33
N VAL A 182 -15.73 -2.52 0.07
CA VAL A 182 -16.66 -2.13 -1.01
C VAL A 182 -17.73 -3.19 -1.25
N ALA A 183 -17.44 -4.47 -0.97
CA ALA A 183 -18.45 -5.52 -0.97
C ALA A 183 -19.59 -5.24 0.02
N HIS A 184 -19.34 -4.47 1.09
CA HIS A 184 -20.32 -4.10 2.10
C HIS A 184 -20.79 -2.64 1.99
N ARG A 185 -20.63 -1.99 0.85
CA ARG A 185 -20.98 -0.57 0.68
C ARG A 185 -21.90 -0.38 -0.51
N ASP A 186 -22.96 0.39 -0.33
CA ASP A 186 -23.71 0.91 -1.46
C ASP A 186 -22.77 1.83 -2.28
N PRO A 187 -22.65 1.66 -3.61
CA PRO A 187 -21.71 2.45 -4.40
C PRO A 187 -22.04 3.95 -4.40
N GLN A 188 -23.32 4.33 -4.29
CA GLN A 188 -23.75 5.73 -4.35
C GLN A 188 -23.77 6.38 -2.98
N THR A 189 -24.41 5.75 -2.01
CA THR A 189 -24.63 6.33 -0.68
C THR A 189 -23.47 6.04 0.26
N LEU A 190 -22.62 5.03 -0.03
CA LEU A 190 -21.57 4.53 0.85
C LEU A 190 -22.08 3.99 2.19
N GLU A 191 -23.39 3.78 2.34
CA GLU A 191 -23.96 3.18 3.54
C GLU A 191 -23.55 1.70 3.64
N TRP A 192 -23.43 1.23 4.89
CA TRP A 192 -23.02 -0.15 5.16
C TRP A 192 -24.16 -1.12 4.84
N LEU A 193 -23.86 -2.16 4.08
CA LEU A 193 -24.76 -3.26 3.74
C LEU A 193 -24.44 -4.47 4.63
N PRO A 194 -25.42 -5.04 5.37
CA PRO A 194 -25.17 -6.17 6.27
C PRO A 194 -24.66 -7.44 5.56
N LYS A 195 -24.97 -7.60 4.27
CA LYS A 195 -24.51 -8.71 3.43
C LYS A 195 -23.62 -8.17 2.32
N PRO A 196 -22.57 -8.92 1.93
CA PRO A 196 -21.76 -8.51 0.80
C PRO A 196 -22.58 -8.56 -0.50
N ILE A 197 -22.39 -7.57 -1.38
CA ILE A 197 -23.00 -7.48 -2.72
C ILE A 197 -22.05 -7.91 -3.83
N LEU A 198 -20.79 -8.17 -3.51
CA LEU A 198 -19.77 -8.69 -4.42
C LEU A 198 -19.29 -10.05 -3.91
N ASP A 199 -18.89 -10.93 -4.81
CA ASP A 199 -18.23 -12.17 -4.42
C ASP A 199 -16.86 -11.87 -3.83
N ILE A 200 -16.53 -12.55 -2.73
CA ILE A 200 -15.26 -12.42 -2.03
C ILE A 200 -14.39 -13.63 -2.40
N PRO A 201 -13.33 -13.47 -3.22
CA PRO A 201 -12.40 -14.56 -3.53
C PRO A 201 -11.76 -15.11 -2.26
N ASN A 202 -11.34 -16.37 -2.22
CA ASN A 202 -10.66 -16.91 -1.04
C ASN A 202 -9.21 -16.42 -0.93
N GLU A 203 -8.60 -16.10 -2.07
CA GLU A 203 -7.21 -15.73 -2.20
C GLU A 203 -6.93 -14.36 -1.56
N VAL A 204 -5.89 -14.31 -0.71
CA VAL A 204 -5.34 -13.07 -0.15
C VAL A 204 -4.01 -12.80 -0.83
N VAL A 205 -4.00 -11.81 -1.72
CA VAL A 205 -2.80 -11.44 -2.48
C VAL A 205 -2.02 -10.38 -1.72
N PRO A 206 -0.71 -10.58 -1.46
CA PRO A 206 0.11 -9.61 -0.75
C PRO A 206 0.44 -8.41 -1.63
N THR A 207 0.67 -7.28 -0.98
CA THR A 207 1.34 -6.13 -1.58
C THR A 207 2.33 -5.53 -0.58
N ASP A 208 3.41 -4.97 -1.08
CA ASP A 208 4.24 -4.03 -0.33
C ASP A 208 3.56 -2.64 -0.31
N VAL A 209 4.10 -1.71 0.48
CA VAL A 209 3.58 -0.34 0.59
C VAL A 209 4.53 0.63 -0.12
N PRO A 210 4.11 1.26 -1.24
CA PRO A 210 4.94 2.23 -1.94
C PRO A 210 5.28 3.44 -1.07
N ALA A 211 6.49 3.96 -1.22
CA ALA A 211 6.88 5.20 -0.57
C ALA A 211 6.11 6.40 -1.15
N TRP A 212 5.57 7.24 -0.26
CA TRP A 212 4.71 8.36 -0.63
C TRP A 212 5.44 9.49 -1.34
N TRP A 213 6.71 9.72 -1.03
CA TRP A 213 7.52 10.74 -1.69
C TRP A 213 7.67 10.51 -3.21
N LEU A 214 7.36 9.29 -3.69
CA LEU A 214 7.33 8.97 -5.12
C LEU A 214 6.10 9.54 -5.83
N LEU A 215 5.00 9.79 -5.11
CA LEU A 215 3.72 10.18 -5.71
C LEU A 215 3.79 11.49 -6.49
N LYS A 216 4.66 12.42 -6.09
CA LYS A 216 4.85 13.71 -6.79
C LYS A 216 5.31 13.58 -8.24
N LYS A 217 5.91 12.45 -8.62
CA LYS A 217 6.34 12.16 -10.00
C LYS A 217 5.30 11.36 -10.79
N LYS A 218 4.35 10.69 -10.12
CA LYS A 218 3.45 9.70 -10.74
C LYS A 218 2.17 10.35 -11.29
N ASN A 219 1.74 9.87 -12.46
CA ASN A 219 0.48 10.21 -13.11
C ASN A 219 -0.67 9.29 -12.68
N ALA A 220 -0.39 8.23 -11.91
CA ALA A 220 -1.41 7.33 -11.36
C ALA A 220 -0.97 6.63 -10.07
N MET A 221 -1.96 6.13 -9.34
CA MET A 221 -1.76 5.43 -8.08
C MET A 221 -1.60 3.91 -8.24
N PHE A 222 -1.06 3.28 -7.19
CA PHE A 222 -0.84 1.84 -7.06
C PHE A 222 0.27 1.27 -7.98
N TYR A 223 0.57 -0.02 -7.84
CA TYR A 223 1.67 -0.69 -8.54
C TYR A 223 1.38 -0.94 -10.02
N ASN A 224 0.13 -1.20 -10.42
CA ASN A 224 -0.25 -1.35 -11.83
C ASN A 224 -0.78 -0.06 -12.46
N GLY A 225 -0.76 1.06 -11.74
CA GLY A 225 -1.27 2.34 -12.21
C GLY A 225 -2.78 2.40 -12.40
N PHE A 226 -3.57 1.42 -11.96
CA PHE A 226 -5.01 1.41 -12.26
C PHE A 226 -5.81 2.56 -11.64
N GLY A 227 -5.32 3.20 -10.58
CA GLY A 227 -5.99 4.35 -9.98
C GLY A 227 -5.73 5.64 -10.78
N ARG A 228 -6.72 6.10 -11.55
CA ARG A 228 -6.67 7.29 -12.42
C ARG A 228 -7.60 8.39 -11.94
N GLY A 229 -7.31 9.65 -12.30
CA GLY A 229 -8.12 10.81 -11.93
C GLY A 229 -7.62 11.46 -10.63
N ASP A 230 -8.54 11.88 -9.76
CA ASP A 230 -8.20 12.55 -8.50
C ASP A 230 -7.57 11.58 -7.47
N PHE A 231 -6.33 11.86 -7.06
CA PHE A 231 -5.63 11.03 -6.09
C PHE A 231 -6.23 11.13 -4.68
N GLY A 232 -6.82 12.26 -4.32
CA GLY A 232 -7.41 12.42 -3.00
C GLY A 232 -8.61 11.48 -2.76
N LYS A 233 -9.39 11.17 -3.80
CA LYS A 233 -10.44 10.13 -3.77
C LYS A 233 -9.88 8.74 -3.41
N PHE A 234 -8.70 8.38 -3.92
CA PHE A 234 -8.06 7.11 -3.56
C PHE A 234 -7.41 7.15 -2.17
N LEU A 235 -6.75 8.25 -1.82
CA LEU A 235 -6.10 8.42 -0.52
C LEU A 235 -7.10 8.33 0.64
N MET A 236 -8.33 8.78 0.42
CA MET A 236 -9.39 8.70 1.43
C MET A 236 -10.13 7.36 1.47
N LEU A 237 -9.78 6.36 0.64
CA LEU A 237 -10.52 5.10 0.59
C LEU A 237 -10.62 4.42 1.96
N SER A 238 -9.63 4.60 2.85
CA SER A 238 -9.71 4.10 4.22
C SER A 238 -10.92 4.63 5.01
N ASN A 239 -11.46 5.81 4.67
CA ASN A 239 -12.68 6.37 5.29
C ASN A 239 -13.87 5.40 5.21
N ILE A 240 -13.96 4.58 4.15
CA ILE A 240 -15.07 3.61 4.00
C ILE A 240 -15.09 2.53 5.09
N LEU A 241 -14.05 2.43 5.91
CA LEU A 241 -14.04 1.61 7.12
C LEU A 241 -15.17 1.96 8.07
N THR A 242 -15.45 3.26 8.25
CA THR A 242 -16.43 3.71 9.24
C THR A 242 -17.39 4.76 8.72
N VAL A 243 -17.24 5.19 7.46
CA VAL A 243 -18.10 6.21 6.87
C VAL A 243 -19.56 5.85 7.06
N LYS A 244 -20.35 6.83 7.49
CA LYS A 244 -21.79 6.70 7.62
C LYS A 244 -22.45 6.68 6.25
N ASP A 245 -22.17 7.71 5.46
CA ASP A 245 -22.77 7.95 4.15
C ASP A 245 -21.93 8.94 3.30
N SER A 246 -22.39 9.21 2.09
CA SER A 246 -21.73 10.09 1.13
C SER A 246 -21.56 11.55 1.59
N SER A 247 -22.33 12.00 2.59
CA SER A 247 -22.20 13.34 3.17
C SER A 247 -20.95 13.45 4.05
N GLU A 248 -20.72 12.45 4.90
CA GLU A 248 -19.46 12.34 5.65
C GLU A 248 -18.28 12.18 4.69
N ALA A 249 -18.41 11.36 3.64
CA ALA A 249 -17.37 11.22 2.63
C ALA A 249 -17.04 12.57 1.94
N ARG A 250 -18.03 13.43 1.68
CA ARG A 250 -17.81 14.78 1.13
C ARG A 250 -17.04 15.68 2.09
N GLU A 251 -17.39 15.66 3.38
CA GLU A 251 -16.70 16.41 4.43
C GLU A 251 -15.23 15.99 4.50
N VAL A 252 -14.98 14.68 4.66
CA VAL A 252 -13.62 14.12 4.71
C VAL A 252 -12.84 14.46 3.44
N ASN A 253 -13.42 14.25 2.26
CA ASN A 253 -12.77 14.54 0.97
C ASN A 253 -12.36 16.01 0.81
N SER A 254 -13.05 16.95 1.46
CA SER A 254 -12.70 18.37 1.39
C SER A 254 -11.28 18.65 1.89
N HIS A 255 -10.76 17.81 2.79
CA HIS A 255 -9.40 17.90 3.33
C HIS A 255 -8.35 17.16 2.49
N PHE A 256 -8.75 16.27 1.57
CA PHE A 256 -7.78 15.41 0.86
C PHE A 256 -7.00 16.11 -0.27
N GLY A 257 -7.39 17.34 -0.64
CA GLY A 257 -6.53 18.22 -1.44
C GLY A 257 -5.29 18.65 -0.65
N ASP A 258 -5.48 19.02 0.62
CA ASP A 258 -4.40 19.41 1.54
C ASP A 258 -3.51 18.21 1.88
N VAL A 259 -4.12 17.04 2.18
CA VAL A 259 -3.35 15.79 2.42
C VAL A 259 -2.51 15.39 1.21
N LEU A 260 -3.06 15.51 -0.01
CA LEU A 260 -2.30 15.25 -1.23
C LEU A 260 -1.14 16.25 -1.40
N ALA A 261 -1.35 17.53 -1.08
CA ALA A 261 -0.29 18.54 -1.09
C ALA A 261 0.82 18.20 -0.09
N PHE A 262 0.47 17.73 1.11
CA PHE A 262 1.44 17.23 2.07
C PHE A 262 2.25 16.06 1.52
N ILE A 263 1.58 15.01 1.02
CA ILE A 263 2.25 13.83 0.45
C ILE A 263 3.23 14.21 -0.67
N LYS A 264 2.83 15.14 -1.56
CA LYS A 264 3.69 15.62 -2.64
C LYS A 264 4.89 16.45 -2.16
N SER A 265 4.83 17.00 -0.95
CA SER A 265 5.94 17.76 -0.35
C SER A 265 7.00 16.89 0.32
N ILE A 266 6.70 15.61 0.58
CA ILE A 266 7.63 14.69 1.25
C ILE A 266 8.86 14.44 0.35
N ASN A 267 10.04 14.45 0.97
CA ASN A 267 11.31 14.06 0.35
C ASN A 267 11.84 12.79 1.02
N PRO A 268 12.48 11.88 0.26
CA PRO A 268 13.16 10.74 0.86
C PRO A 268 14.30 11.20 1.79
N PRO A 269 14.65 10.42 2.81
CA PRO A 269 15.87 10.66 3.58
C PRO A 269 17.10 10.42 2.71
N LYS A 270 18.14 11.24 2.90
CA LYS A 270 19.45 10.99 2.28
C LYS A 270 20.08 9.72 2.85
N TYR A 271 20.81 8.99 2.02
CA TYR A 271 21.62 7.87 2.48
C TYR A 271 22.63 8.34 3.56
N PRO A 272 22.72 7.65 4.71
CA PRO A 272 23.43 8.21 5.88
C PRO A 272 24.92 7.87 5.93
N LYS A 273 25.42 6.98 5.07
CA LYS A 273 26.85 6.58 5.05
C LYS A 273 27.60 7.25 3.90
N GLU A 274 28.92 7.13 3.92
CA GLU A 274 29.77 7.60 2.83
C GLU A 274 29.42 6.93 1.50
N ILE A 275 29.54 7.71 0.42
CA ILE A 275 29.33 7.27 -0.95
C ILE A 275 30.63 7.48 -1.72
N ASN A 276 31.08 6.44 -2.42
CA ASN A 276 32.21 6.54 -3.33
C ASN A 276 31.78 7.27 -4.61
N ALA A 277 32.18 8.54 -4.75
CA ALA A 277 31.76 9.42 -5.84
C ALA A 277 32.17 8.90 -7.23
N ASP A 278 33.38 8.35 -7.38
CA ASP A 278 33.86 7.81 -8.65
C ASP A 278 33.06 6.57 -9.08
N LEU A 279 32.76 5.70 -8.12
CA LEU A 279 31.97 4.51 -8.36
C LEU A 279 30.50 4.86 -8.66
N ALA A 280 29.92 5.81 -7.93
CA ALA A 280 28.58 6.34 -8.20
C ALA A 280 28.50 7.00 -9.58
N THR A 281 29.54 7.70 -10.03
CA THR A 281 29.60 8.29 -11.38
C THR A 281 29.59 7.22 -12.47
N LYS A 282 30.37 6.15 -12.30
CA LYS A 282 30.33 4.98 -13.19
C LYS A 282 28.95 4.30 -13.17
N GLY A 283 28.37 4.18 -11.99
CA GLY A 283 27.02 3.64 -11.78
C GLY A 283 25.95 4.42 -12.51
N ASN A 284 26.01 5.75 -12.47
CA ASN A 284 25.10 6.64 -13.18
C ASN A 284 25.13 6.38 -14.69
N ALA A 285 26.32 6.28 -15.30
CA ALA A 285 26.45 6.00 -16.72
C ALA A 285 25.80 4.66 -17.11
N ILE A 286 25.99 3.61 -16.30
CA ILE A 286 25.36 2.30 -16.51
C ILE A 286 23.84 2.41 -16.34
N PHE A 287 23.38 3.12 -15.31
CA PHE A 287 21.98 3.34 -15.00
C PHE A 287 21.25 4.06 -16.15
N ILE A 288 21.85 5.12 -16.70
CA ILE A 288 21.29 5.86 -17.84
C ILE A 288 21.09 4.93 -19.04
N ASN A 289 22.08 4.08 -19.34
CA ASN A 289 22.01 3.19 -20.50
C ASN A 289 21.05 1.99 -20.31
N THR A 290 20.84 1.55 -19.07
CA THR A 290 20.18 0.26 -18.78
C THR A 290 18.81 0.43 -18.14
N CYS A 291 18.66 1.38 -17.20
CA CYS A 291 17.54 1.46 -16.27
C CYS A 291 16.60 2.64 -16.56
N SER A 292 17.17 3.76 -17.03
CA SER A 292 16.46 5.05 -17.12
C SER A 292 15.23 5.03 -18.04
N LYS A 293 15.19 4.14 -19.04
CA LYS A 293 14.05 4.00 -19.96
C LYS A 293 12.73 3.70 -19.23
N CYS A 294 12.80 2.97 -18.12
CA CYS A 294 11.61 2.63 -17.32
C CYS A 294 11.53 3.50 -16.05
N HIS A 295 12.66 3.73 -15.38
CA HIS A 295 12.71 4.39 -14.07
C HIS A 295 12.91 5.92 -14.13
N GLY A 296 13.17 6.47 -15.32
CA GLY A 296 13.45 7.89 -15.50
C GLY A 296 14.90 8.29 -15.22
N THR A 297 15.14 9.59 -15.28
CA THR A 297 16.41 10.24 -14.94
C THR A 297 16.26 11.07 -13.66
N TYR A 298 17.39 11.38 -13.01
CA TYR A 298 17.45 12.04 -11.70
C TYR A 298 18.36 13.27 -11.76
N GLY A 299 18.22 14.16 -10.77
CA GLY A 299 18.80 15.50 -10.76
C GLY A 299 17.76 16.58 -11.04
N ASP A 300 18.20 17.83 -11.15
CA ASP A 300 17.32 19.00 -11.29
C ASP A 300 16.41 18.93 -12.53
N ASP A 301 16.93 18.39 -13.64
CA ASP A 301 16.20 18.17 -14.89
C ASP A 301 15.67 16.73 -15.06
N GLY A 302 15.61 15.96 -13.96
CA GLY A 302 15.17 14.58 -13.96
C GLY A 302 13.75 14.40 -14.49
N LYS A 303 13.52 13.38 -15.33
CA LYS A 303 12.22 13.08 -15.91
C LYS A 303 11.78 11.66 -15.59
N TYR A 304 10.58 11.52 -15.06
CA TYR A 304 9.95 10.22 -14.83
C TYR A 304 8.94 9.90 -15.95
N PRO A 305 9.10 8.77 -16.67
CA PRO A 305 8.41 8.57 -17.94
C PRO A 305 6.95 8.12 -17.79
N ASN A 306 6.51 7.74 -16.58
CA ASN A 306 5.12 7.31 -16.32
C ASN A 306 4.64 6.19 -17.26
N LEU A 307 5.44 5.14 -17.39
CA LEU A 307 5.16 3.99 -18.26
C LEU A 307 4.61 2.79 -17.47
N LEU A 308 3.53 2.22 -17.97
CA LEU A 308 3.07 0.88 -17.63
C LEU A 308 3.90 -0.14 -18.40
N ILE A 309 4.58 -1.04 -17.68
CA ILE A 309 5.41 -2.10 -18.26
C ILE A 309 4.58 -3.40 -18.31
N PRO A 310 4.32 -3.95 -19.50
CA PRO A 310 3.58 -5.19 -19.66
C PRO A 310 4.18 -6.37 -18.89
N ALA A 311 3.32 -7.27 -18.42
CA ALA A 311 3.70 -8.52 -17.77
C ALA A 311 4.65 -9.38 -18.61
N SER A 312 4.53 -9.35 -19.94
CA SER A 312 5.43 -10.05 -20.88
C SER A 312 6.87 -9.52 -20.83
N ILE A 313 7.06 -8.26 -20.42
CA ILE A 313 8.37 -7.62 -20.27
C ILE A 313 8.88 -7.73 -18.84
N ILE A 314 8.09 -7.28 -17.85
CA ILE A 314 8.54 -7.21 -16.45
C ILE A 314 8.61 -8.58 -15.78
N LYS A 315 7.70 -9.50 -16.14
CA LYS A 315 7.65 -10.90 -15.70
C LYS A 315 7.65 -11.12 -14.17
N THR A 316 7.36 -10.10 -13.39
CA THR A 316 7.17 -10.24 -11.93
C THR A 316 5.85 -10.95 -11.64
N ASP A 317 5.64 -11.37 -10.38
CA ASP A 317 4.40 -12.05 -9.97
C ASP A 317 3.15 -11.30 -10.49
N SER A 318 2.24 -12.02 -11.14
CA SER A 318 1.07 -11.43 -11.81
C SER A 318 -0.17 -11.39 -10.94
N LEU A 319 -0.16 -12.02 -9.77
CA LEU A 319 -1.39 -12.27 -9.01
C LEU A 319 -1.98 -10.98 -8.44
N LEU A 320 -1.17 -9.95 -8.13
CA LEU A 320 -1.68 -8.67 -7.66
C LEU A 320 -2.57 -8.00 -8.71
N PHE A 321 -2.09 -7.88 -9.96
CA PHE A 321 -2.92 -7.27 -11.00
C PHE A 321 -4.04 -8.19 -11.48
N LEU A 322 -3.83 -9.50 -11.59
CA LEU A 322 -4.88 -10.44 -12.06
C LEU A 322 -6.00 -10.64 -11.04
N GLY A 323 -5.65 -10.73 -9.76
CA GLY A 323 -6.59 -11.03 -8.68
C GLY A 323 -7.33 -9.78 -8.20
N ASN A 324 -6.61 -8.83 -7.60
CA ASN A 324 -7.25 -7.68 -6.96
C ASN A 324 -7.59 -6.58 -7.97
N GLN A 325 -6.62 -6.19 -8.81
CA GLN A 325 -6.72 -4.95 -9.59
C GLN A 325 -7.41 -5.13 -10.96
N GLN A 326 -7.75 -6.36 -11.32
CA GLN A 326 -8.56 -6.72 -12.48
C GLN A 326 -9.88 -7.38 -12.11
N ASN A 327 -10.24 -7.39 -10.83
CA ASN A 327 -11.54 -7.89 -10.40
C ASN A 327 -12.67 -7.05 -11.04
N PRO A 328 -13.49 -7.62 -11.94
CA PRO A 328 -14.49 -6.84 -12.67
C PRO A 328 -15.60 -6.30 -11.76
N GLN A 329 -15.94 -7.01 -10.68
CA GLN A 329 -16.96 -6.57 -9.73
C GLN A 329 -16.47 -5.34 -8.95
N PHE A 330 -15.21 -5.33 -8.53
CA PHE A 330 -14.62 -4.17 -7.86
C PHE A 330 -14.51 -2.96 -8.80
N ILE A 331 -14.05 -3.18 -10.03
CA ILE A 331 -13.92 -2.11 -11.04
C ILE A 331 -15.28 -1.50 -11.37
N ASP A 332 -16.30 -2.34 -11.59
CA ASP A 332 -17.67 -1.89 -11.89
C ASP A 332 -18.27 -1.10 -10.71
N TRP A 333 -18.12 -1.63 -9.49
CA TRP A 333 -18.55 -0.94 -8.28
C TRP A 333 -17.89 0.44 -8.17
N PHE A 334 -16.56 0.51 -8.28
CA PHE A 334 -15.81 1.77 -8.09
C PHE A 334 -16.19 2.79 -9.16
N ASN A 335 -16.23 2.38 -10.43
CA ASN A 335 -16.49 3.29 -11.54
C ASN A 335 -17.94 3.78 -11.61
N LYS A 336 -18.87 3.14 -10.90
CA LYS A 336 -20.25 3.63 -10.69
C LYS A 336 -20.41 4.41 -9.39
N SER A 337 -19.47 4.27 -8.46
CA SER A 337 -19.59 4.80 -7.11
C SER A 337 -19.48 6.33 -7.02
N TRP A 338 -19.74 6.84 -5.82
CA TRP A 338 -19.47 8.22 -5.42
C TRP A 338 -18.01 8.67 -5.70
N PHE A 339 -17.05 7.74 -5.74
CA PHE A 339 -15.65 8.07 -6.05
C PHE A 339 -15.44 8.51 -7.51
N ALA A 340 -16.27 8.00 -8.42
CA ALA A 340 -16.21 8.29 -9.86
C ALA A 340 -17.06 9.49 -10.30
N GLN A 341 -17.63 10.23 -9.34
CA GLN A 341 -18.57 11.31 -9.61
C GLN A 341 -18.08 12.66 -9.06
N GLY A 342 -18.78 13.72 -9.49
CA GLY A 342 -18.53 15.10 -9.06
C GLY A 342 -17.42 15.78 -9.84
N GLN A 343 -16.91 16.88 -9.28
CA GLN A 343 -15.93 17.75 -9.95
C GLN A 343 -14.52 17.13 -10.08
N ASN A 344 -14.16 16.22 -9.19
CA ASN A 344 -12.84 15.57 -9.14
C ASN A 344 -13.03 14.04 -9.15
N PRO A 345 -13.44 13.44 -10.28
CA PRO A 345 -13.71 12.01 -10.35
C PRO A 345 -12.42 11.19 -10.35
N ALA A 346 -12.47 10.03 -9.72
CA ALA A 346 -11.47 8.98 -9.83
C ALA A 346 -12.05 7.79 -10.60
N ARG A 347 -11.19 6.96 -11.18
CA ARG A 347 -11.63 5.73 -11.87
C ARG A 347 -10.55 4.66 -11.82
N LEU A 348 -10.99 3.41 -11.88
CA LEU A 348 -10.13 2.26 -12.02
C LEU A 348 -10.00 1.88 -13.50
N GLU A 349 -8.77 1.86 -13.99
CA GLU A 349 -8.40 1.42 -15.35
C GLU A 349 -7.37 0.28 -15.26
N PRO A 350 -7.78 -0.99 -15.32
CA PRO A 350 -6.87 -2.11 -15.16
C PRO A 350 -5.79 -2.16 -16.25
N PHE A 351 -4.62 -2.70 -15.90
CA PHE A 351 -3.53 -2.99 -16.83
C PHE A 351 -2.87 -4.35 -16.53
N ASN A 352 -2.41 -5.04 -17.57
CA ASN A 352 -1.68 -6.31 -17.49
C ASN A 352 -0.18 -6.09 -17.26
N GLY A 353 0.18 -5.58 -16.09
CA GLY A 353 1.58 -5.30 -15.76
C GLY A 353 1.73 -4.30 -14.63
N TYR A 354 2.91 -3.69 -14.53
CA TYR A 354 3.26 -2.80 -13.42
C TYR A 354 3.96 -1.53 -13.90
N ILE A 355 3.82 -0.46 -13.12
CA ILE A 355 4.63 0.74 -13.29
C ILE A 355 6.04 0.47 -12.74
N ALA A 356 7.08 0.90 -13.46
CA ALA A 356 8.42 0.96 -12.89
C ALA A 356 8.48 2.21 -12.00
N PRO A 357 8.58 2.10 -10.66
CA PRO A 357 8.49 3.26 -9.77
C PRO A 357 9.69 4.21 -9.95
N PRO A 358 9.57 5.51 -9.62
CA PRO A 358 10.74 6.33 -9.36
C PRO A 358 11.57 5.71 -8.22
N LEU A 359 12.88 5.92 -8.23
CA LEU A 359 13.83 5.28 -7.32
C LEU A 359 14.39 6.23 -6.25
N ASP A 360 13.78 7.41 -6.08
CA ASP A 360 14.13 8.35 -5.01
C ASP A 360 14.01 7.66 -3.65
N GLY A 361 15.06 7.70 -2.83
CA GLY A 361 15.13 7.03 -1.53
C GLY A 361 15.07 5.50 -1.57
N ILE A 362 15.35 4.86 -2.72
CA ILE A 362 15.33 3.39 -2.86
C ILE A 362 16.20 2.67 -1.82
N TRP A 363 17.21 3.36 -1.29
CA TRP A 363 18.11 2.81 -0.29
C TRP A 363 17.42 2.37 1.00
N ILE A 364 16.23 2.88 1.34
CA ILE A 364 15.52 2.57 2.60
C ILE A 364 14.19 1.83 2.37
N THR A 365 13.78 1.60 1.12
CA THR A 365 12.47 1.01 0.79
C THR A 365 12.52 -0.50 0.58
N ALA A 366 13.43 -1.20 1.26
CA ALA A 366 13.45 -2.66 1.23
C ALA A 366 12.30 -3.23 2.08
N PRO A 367 11.79 -4.44 1.78
CA PRO A 367 12.12 -5.28 0.64
C PRO A 367 11.61 -4.74 -0.70
N TYR A 368 12.05 -5.33 -1.81
CA TYR A 368 11.79 -4.85 -3.17
C TYR A 368 10.73 -5.69 -3.90
N LEU A 369 10.25 -5.12 -5.02
CA LEU A 369 9.09 -5.56 -5.82
C LEU A 369 7.75 -5.27 -5.13
N HIS A 370 6.66 -5.36 -5.90
CA HIS A 370 5.31 -5.00 -5.44
C HIS A 370 4.78 -5.88 -4.30
N ASN A 371 5.42 -7.01 -4.01
CA ASN A 371 5.04 -7.96 -2.96
C ASN A 371 6.11 -8.10 -1.87
N GLY A 372 7.18 -7.29 -1.91
CA GLY A 372 8.24 -7.34 -0.90
C GLY A 372 9.03 -8.66 -0.87
N SER A 373 9.13 -9.35 -2.01
CA SER A 373 9.71 -10.70 -2.09
C SER A 373 11.23 -10.76 -2.13
N VAL A 374 11.89 -9.64 -2.46
CA VAL A 374 13.36 -9.58 -2.64
C VAL A 374 13.98 -8.73 -1.52
N PRO A 375 14.81 -9.29 -0.62
CA PRO A 375 15.20 -8.62 0.62
C PRO A 375 16.21 -7.48 0.45
N THR A 376 17.04 -7.51 -0.60
CA THR A 376 18.13 -6.55 -0.83
C THR A 376 18.20 -6.10 -2.28
N LEU A 377 18.75 -4.90 -2.50
CA LEU A 377 18.94 -4.32 -3.83
C LEU A 377 19.96 -5.12 -4.64
N GLN A 378 20.96 -5.69 -3.96
CA GLN A 378 21.88 -6.64 -4.57
C GLN A 378 21.15 -7.86 -5.15
N ALA A 379 20.25 -8.50 -4.40
CA ALA A 379 19.45 -9.62 -4.91
C ALA A 379 18.41 -9.18 -5.96
N LEU A 380 17.95 -7.92 -5.93
CA LEU A 380 17.09 -7.37 -6.98
C LEU A 380 17.84 -7.31 -8.31
N LEU A 381 19.10 -6.85 -8.29
CA LEU A 381 19.96 -6.73 -9.47
C LEU A 381 20.72 -8.01 -9.85
N ASN A 382 20.67 -9.05 -9.02
CA ASN A 382 21.18 -10.40 -9.33
C ASN A 382 20.12 -11.45 -8.96
N SER A 383 19.32 -11.88 -9.93
CA SER A 383 18.21 -12.80 -9.65
C SER A 383 18.68 -14.16 -9.14
N LYS A 384 19.94 -14.54 -9.41
CA LYS A 384 20.55 -15.79 -8.95
C LYS A 384 20.82 -15.80 -7.44
N GLU A 385 20.88 -14.64 -6.80
CA GLU A 385 21.07 -14.48 -5.36
C GLU A 385 19.76 -14.43 -4.57
N ARG A 386 18.59 -14.39 -5.24
CA ARG A 386 17.30 -14.24 -4.57
C ARG A 386 16.96 -15.51 -3.76
N PRO A 387 16.76 -15.40 -2.43
CA PRO A 387 16.42 -16.56 -1.62
C PRO A 387 14.98 -17.02 -1.91
N GLN A 388 14.78 -18.33 -1.95
CA GLN A 388 13.45 -18.93 -2.07
C GLN A 388 12.66 -18.86 -0.75
N TYR A 389 13.36 -19.07 0.37
CA TYR A 389 12.83 -18.86 1.70
C TYR A 389 13.81 -18.02 2.51
N TRP A 390 13.31 -16.97 3.14
CA TRP A 390 14.13 -16.09 3.96
C TRP A 390 13.34 -15.54 5.13
N LYS A 391 14.00 -15.32 6.26
CA LYS A 391 13.41 -14.70 7.44
C LYS A 391 14.32 -13.59 7.94
N ARG A 392 13.71 -12.59 8.58
CA ARG A 392 14.41 -11.48 9.25
C ARG A 392 13.85 -11.28 10.65
N ASN A 393 14.58 -10.52 11.47
CA ASN A 393 14.15 -10.21 12.82
C ASN A 393 13.16 -9.02 12.81
N PHE A 394 11.87 -9.27 13.03
CA PHE A 394 10.86 -8.21 13.11
C PHE A 394 10.85 -7.43 14.43
N LYS A 395 11.51 -7.94 15.48
CA LYS A 395 11.57 -7.29 16.80
C LYS A 395 12.78 -6.36 16.94
N LYS A 396 13.91 -6.78 16.38
CA LYS A 396 15.15 -6.02 16.32
C LYS A 396 15.69 -6.13 14.89
N PRO A 397 15.12 -5.37 13.95
CA PRO A 397 15.51 -5.45 12.55
C PRO A 397 16.89 -4.83 12.36
N ASP A 398 17.73 -5.48 11.56
CA ASP A 398 19.06 -5.01 11.20
C ASP A 398 19.11 -4.72 9.69
N TYR A 399 19.77 -3.62 9.32
CA TYR A 399 19.87 -3.18 7.92
C TYR A 399 21.26 -3.48 7.34
N ASP A 400 21.30 -4.07 6.15
CA ASP A 400 22.50 -4.26 5.35
C ASP A 400 22.70 -3.04 4.45
N TYR A 401 23.66 -2.19 4.78
CA TYR A 401 24.00 -1.00 4.01
C TYR A 401 24.91 -1.28 2.81
N ASP A 402 25.51 -2.46 2.74
CA ASP A 402 26.37 -2.85 1.61
C ASP A 402 25.50 -3.44 0.50
N LYS A 403 24.58 -4.34 0.85
CA LYS A 403 23.61 -4.94 -0.08
C LYS A 403 22.35 -4.11 -0.28
N ILE A 404 22.14 -3.11 0.59
CA ILE A 404 21.00 -2.20 0.62
C ILE A 404 19.69 -3.00 0.80
N GLY A 405 19.37 -3.31 2.05
CA GLY A 405 18.15 -4.04 2.40
C GLY A 405 18.15 -4.57 3.82
N TRP A 406 17.18 -5.42 4.15
CA TRP A 406 17.14 -6.04 5.47
C TRP A 406 18.14 -7.19 5.55
N GLN A 407 18.86 -7.28 6.67
CA GLN A 407 19.60 -8.50 7.01
C GLN A 407 18.62 -9.67 7.11
N TYR A 408 18.97 -10.80 6.51
CA TYR A 408 18.12 -11.98 6.46
C TYR A 408 18.92 -13.27 6.55
N GLU A 409 18.25 -14.33 6.97
CA GLU A 409 18.75 -15.71 6.94
C GLU A 409 17.99 -16.49 5.87
N THR A 410 18.72 -17.14 4.96
CA THR A 410 18.14 -18.11 4.02
C THR A 410 17.85 -19.40 4.78
N VAL A 411 16.64 -19.92 4.62
CA VAL A 411 16.22 -21.20 5.19
C VAL A 411 15.71 -22.13 4.08
N THR A 412 15.42 -23.39 4.39
CA THR A 412 15.00 -24.38 3.39
C THR A 412 13.49 -24.56 3.30
N ILE A 413 12.74 -24.17 4.34
CA ILE A 413 11.28 -24.30 4.44
C ILE A 413 10.67 -23.13 5.22
N GLN A 414 9.36 -22.94 5.05
CA GLN A 414 8.57 -22.01 5.86
C GLN A 414 8.03 -22.71 7.13
N GLU A 415 8.77 -22.65 8.24
CA GLU A 415 8.29 -23.16 9.53
C GLU A 415 7.27 -22.24 10.21
N LYS A 416 7.37 -20.93 9.95
CA LYS A 416 6.57 -19.87 10.58
C LYS A 416 6.24 -18.80 9.56
N ARG A 417 5.18 -18.02 9.81
CA ARG A 417 4.80 -16.86 8.96
C ARG A 417 5.81 -15.71 8.99
N THR A 418 6.78 -15.73 9.90
CA THR A 418 7.95 -14.83 9.88
C THR A 418 8.96 -15.18 8.77
N THR A 419 8.82 -16.35 8.14
CA THR A 419 9.61 -16.77 6.99
C THR A 419 8.83 -16.46 5.72
N TYR A 420 9.42 -15.64 4.86
CA TYR A 420 8.92 -15.37 3.52
C TYR A 420 9.09 -16.62 2.64
N ASN A 421 8.06 -16.97 1.86
CA ASN A 421 8.05 -18.14 0.99
C ASN A 421 7.67 -17.74 -0.44
N THR A 422 8.63 -17.76 -1.35
CA THR A 422 8.43 -17.29 -2.74
C THR A 422 7.74 -18.32 -3.64
N ASN A 423 7.44 -19.52 -3.13
CA ASN A 423 6.66 -20.53 -3.87
C ASN A 423 5.15 -20.32 -3.75
N LEU A 424 4.71 -19.49 -2.81
CA LEU A 424 3.29 -19.20 -2.63
C LEU A 424 2.77 -18.32 -3.78
N PRO A 425 1.51 -18.52 -4.22
CA PRO A 425 0.87 -17.63 -5.20
C PRO A 425 0.84 -16.17 -4.71
N GLY A 426 1.28 -15.22 -5.53
CA GLY A 426 1.36 -13.80 -5.16
C GLY A 426 2.66 -13.40 -4.46
N TYR A 427 3.45 -14.37 -4.00
CA TYR A 427 4.69 -14.13 -3.26
C TYR A 427 5.95 -14.35 -4.10
N ARG A 428 5.83 -14.63 -5.41
CA ARG A 428 7.00 -14.98 -6.23
C ARG A 428 7.98 -13.82 -6.32
N ASN A 429 9.27 -14.16 -6.28
CA ASN A 429 10.42 -13.25 -6.45
C ASN A 429 10.96 -13.24 -7.89
N THR A 430 10.12 -13.61 -8.86
CA THR A 430 10.50 -13.73 -10.28
C THR A 430 10.42 -12.37 -11.01
N GLY A 431 10.91 -12.32 -12.24
CA GLY A 431 10.85 -11.11 -13.07
C GLY A 431 11.90 -10.06 -12.73
N HIS A 432 11.89 -8.96 -13.47
CA HIS A 432 12.86 -7.88 -13.37
C HIS A 432 14.31 -8.41 -13.36
N THR A 433 14.66 -9.23 -14.36
CA THR A 433 15.98 -9.88 -14.50
C THR A 433 16.97 -9.06 -15.32
N PHE A 434 16.66 -7.78 -15.59
CA PHE A 434 17.49 -6.90 -16.42
C PHE A 434 18.91 -6.70 -15.85
N GLY A 435 19.05 -6.74 -14.52
CA GLY A 435 20.34 -6.64 -13.83
C GLY A 435 21.25 -7.87 -13.96
N ASP A 436 20.73 -9.01 -14.39
CA ASP A 436 21.51 -10.25 -14.52
C ASP A 436 22.56 -10.17 -15.63
N LYS A 437 22.42 -9.21 -16.54
CA LYS A 437 23.38 -8.91 -17.61
C LYS A 437 24.59 -8.11 -17.13
N LEU A 438 24.48 -7.47 -15.96
CA LEU A 438 25.58 -6.70 -15.37
C LEU A 438 26.60 -7.66 -14.75
N SER A 439 27.87 -7.33 -14.91
CA SER A 439 28.95 -7.90 -14.10
C SER A 439 28.82 -7.47 -12.63
N ASP A 440 29.52 -8.15 -11.74
CA ASP A 440 29.50 -7.81 -10.31
C ASP A 440 30.02 -6.40 -10.04
N THR A 441 31.02 -5.94 -10.79
CA THR A 441 31.56 -4.58 -10.69
C THR A 441 30.55 -3.53 -11.17
N GLU A 442 29.88 -3.77 -12.29
CA GLU A 442 28.83 -2.87 -12.80
C GLU A 442 27.64 -2.81 -11.83
N ARG A 443 27.23 -3.95 -11.27
CA ARG A 443 26.16 -4.01 -10.28
C ARG A 443 26.49 -3.20 -9.03
N LYS A 444 27.71 -3.35 -8.50
CA LYS A 444 28.20 -2.54 -7.37
C LYS A 444 28.19 -1.05 -7.71
N ALA A 445 28.62 -0.68 -8.92
CA ALA A 445 28.59 0.71 -9.37
C ALA A 445 27.15 1.26 -9.40
N VAL A 446 26.20 0.53 -9.97
CA VAL A 446 24.79 0.93 -10.01
C VAL A 446 24.21 1.06 -8.60
N ILE A 447 24.49 0.13 -7.67
CA ILE A 447 24.06 0.24 -6.28
C ILE A 447 24.63 1.50 -5.64
N GLU A 448 25.91 1.81 -5.88
CA GLU A 448 26.54 3.03 -5.37
C GLU A 448 25.87 4.30 -5.89
N TYR A 449 25.47 4.32 -7.16
CA TYR A 449 24.68 5.42 -7.72
C TYR A 449 23.29 5.52 -7.07
N LEU A 450 22.60 4.39 -6.89
CA LEU A 450 21.27 4.34 -6.28
C LEU A 450 21.26 4.83 -4.82
N LYS A 451 22.38 4.79 -4.10
CA LYS A 451 22.54 5.43 -2.78
C LYS A 451 22.48 6.96 -2.85
N THR A 452 22.69 7.57 -4.02
CA THR A 452 22.64 9.03 -4.19
C THR A 452 21.21 9.56 -4.45
N LEU A 453 20.26 8.66 -4.73
CA LEU A 453 18.86 8.96 -5.04
C LEU A 453 17.99 8.89 -3.78
#